data_AF-A0A1W1BQ98-F1
#
_entry.id   AF-A0A1W1BQ98-F1
#
_cell.length_a   1.000
_cell.length_b   1.000
_cell.length_c   1.000
_cell.angle_alpha   90.00
_cell.angle_beta   90.00
_cell.angle_gamma   90.00
#
_symmetry.space_group_name_H-M   'P 1'
#
loop_
_entity.id
_entity.type
_entity.pdbx_description
1 polymer ?
#
loop_
_entity_poly.entity_id
_entity_poly.type
_entity_poly.pdbx_seq_one_letter_code
_entity_poly.pdbx_strand_id
1 'polypeptide(L)' 'MVKKTALANDFMRGTFTPISEALYLDTLVKAIEMKPESVSVQRVTAGIDDDSLLAPEWCRDKNQQMRNINKALKKVGLKY' A
#
# COMPACT_ATOMS: atom_id res chain seq x y z
N MET A 1 -5.22 4.89 -6.85
CA MET A 1 -6.25 5.53 -7.69
C MET A 1 -5.67 5.80 -9.03
N VAL A 2 -6.17 5.09 -10.03
CA VAL A 2 -5.74 5.23 -11.41
C VAL A 2 -6.85 5.91 -12.19
N LYS A 3 -6.48 6.75 -13.16
CA LYS A 3 -7.42 7.40 -14.09
C LYS A 3 -8.39 6.38 -14.70
N LYS A 4 -9.58 6.86 -15.11
CA LYS A 4 -10.62 6.06 -15.79
C LYS A 4 -11.16 4.87 -14.95
N THR A 5 -11.20 5.02 -13.63
CA THR A 5 -11.83 4.05 -12.72
C THR A 5 -13.00 4.70 -11.98
N ALA A 6 -14.00 3.93 -11.57
CA ALA A 6 -15.12 4.45 -10.77
C ALA A 6 -14.62 5.14 -9.48
N LEU A 7 -13.61 4.54 -8.86
CA LEU A 7 -13.01 5.03 -7.64
C LEU A 7 -12.22 6.36 -7.85
N ALA A 8 -11.67 6.60 -9.05
CA ALA A 8 -11.11 7.91 -9.40
C ALA A 8 -12.19 9.00 -9.43
N ASN A 9 -13.40 8.68 -9.90
CA ASN A 9 -14.52 9.63 -9.88
C ASN A 9 -14.92 9.98 -8.45
N ASP A 10 -14.96 9.00 -7.55
CA ASP A 10 -15.23 9.23 -6.12
C ASP A 10 -14.16 10.10 -5.46
N PHE A 11 -12.89 9.85 -5.78
CA PHE A 11 -11.78 10.68 -5.30
C PHE A 11 -11.89 12.13 -5.80
N MET A 12 -12.17 12.34 -7.09
CA MET A 12 -12.35 13.68 -7.66
C MET A 12 -13.58 14.41 -7.09
N ARG A 13 -14.62 13.68 -6.68
CA ARG A 13 -15.80 14.23 -5.98
C ARG A 13 -15.57 14.48 -4.49
N GLY A 14 -14.43 14.07 -3.94
CA GLY A 14 -14.13 14.15 -2.50
C GLY A 14 -14.91 13.15 -1.65
N THR A 15 -15.64 12.21 -2.25
CA THR A 15 -16.41 11.18 -1.53
C THR A 15 -15.55 9.99 -1.13
N PHE A 16 -14.32 9.93 -1.63
CA PHE A 16 -13.33 8.93 -1.22
C PHE A 16 -11.99 9.61 -0.93
N THR A 17 -11.35 9.20 0.16
CA THR A 17 -9.97 9.59 0.50
C THR A 17 -9.13 8.34 0.70
N PRO A 18 -8.02 8.16 -0.03
CA PRO A 18 -7.15 7.01 0.17
C PRO A 18 -6.49 7.06 1.55
N ILE A 19 -6.20 5.88 2.10
CA ILE A 19 -5.47 5.77 3.36
C ILE A 19 -4.05 6.35 3.26
N SER A 20 -3.54 6.82 4.39
CA SER A 20 -2.14 7.23 4.50
C SER A 20 -1.19 6.03 4.42
N GLU A 21 0.08 6.28 4.04
CA GLU A 21 1.10 5.22 4.02
C GLU A 21 1.28 4.60 5.42
N ALA A 22 1.22 5.42 6.48
CA ALA A 22 1.33 4.94 7.85
C ALA A 22 0.21 3.96 8.21
N LEU A 23 -1.04 4.28 7.86
CA LEU A 23 -2.19 3.39 8.10
C LEU A 23 -2.10 2.12 7.26
N TYR A 24 -1.61 2.23 6.03
CA TYR A 24 -1.34 1.07 5.19
C TYR A 24 -0.31 0.12 5.82
N LEU A 25 0.82 0.65 6.29
CA LEU A 25 1.89 -0.14 6.92
C LEU A 25 1.41 -0.81 8.22
N ASP A 26 0.69 -0.09 9.06
CA ASP A 26 0.11 -0.64 10.29
C ASP A 26 -0.88 -1.78 9.98
N THR A 27 -1.78 -1.57 9.02
CA THR A 27 -2.74 -2.58 8.58
C THR A 27 -2.04 -3.81 7.99
N LEU A 28 -0.98 -3.59 7.19
CA LEU A 28 -0.20 -4.65 6.58
C LEU A 28 0.48 -5.53 7.64
N VAL A 29 1.14 -4.94 8.63
CA VAL A 29 1.82 -5.68 9.71
C VAL A 29 0.81 -6.55 10.45
N LYS A 30 -0.33 -5.98 10.86
CA LYS A 30 -1.41 -6.73 11.54
C LYS A 30 -1.93 -7.89 10.70
N ALA A 31 -2.16 -7.68 9.40
CA ALA A 31 -2.63 -8.72 8.51
C ALA A 31 -1.62 -9.88 8.38
N ILE A 32 -0.32 -9.57 8.35
CA ILE A 32 0.75 -10.58 8.29
C ILE A 32 0.84 -11.38 9.59
N GLU A 33 0.71 -10.74 10.75
CA GLU A 33 0.69 -11.41 12.06
C GLU A 33 -0.54 -12.31 12.25
N MET A 34 -1.70 -11.91 11.72
CA MET A 34 -2.94 -12.70 11.81
C MET A 34 -3.01 -13.87 10.81
N LYS A 35 -2.22 -13.83 9.75
CA LYS A 35 -2.26 -14.81 8.67
C LYS A 35 -1.80 -16.18 9.17
N PRO A 36 -2.52 -17.28 8.86
CA PRO A 36 -2.06 -18.64 9.17
C PRO A 36 -0.68 -18.96 8.57
N GLU A 37 0.08 -19.85 9.22
CA GLU A 37 1.40 -20.27 8.75
C GLU A 37 1.35 -20.97 7.39
N SER A 38 0.25 -21.64 7.08
CA SER A 38 0.02 -22.33 5.79
C SER A 38 -0.17 -21.40 4.59
N VAL A 39 -0.28 -20.09 4.81
CA VAL A 39 -0.50 -19.11 3.73
C VAL A 39 0.80 -18.35 3.45
N SER A 40 1.20 -18.28 2.18
CA SER A 40 2.32 -17.45 1.74
C SER A 40 1.82 -16.15 1.08
N VAL A 41 2.53 -15.05 1.31
CA VAL A 41 2.23 -13.75 0.67
C VAL A 41 3.30 -13.49 -0.37
N GLN A 42 2.90 -13.38 -1.64
CA GLN A 42 3.85 -13.21 -2.75
C GLN A 42 4.28 -11.76 -2.97
N ARG A 43 3.35 -10.81 -2.82
CA ARG A 43 3.62 -9.40 -3.10
C ARG A 43 2.71 -8.49 -2.28
N VAL A 44 3.32 -7.49 -1.64
CA VAL A 44 2.63 -6.47 -0.85
C VAL A 44 2.90 -5.06 -1.37
N THR A 45 3.47 -4.91 -2.56
CA THR A 45 3.73 -3.60 -3.17
C THR A 45 2.88 -3.35 -4.39
N ALA A 46 2.49 -2.10 -4.54
CA ALA A 46 1.85 -1.54 -5.72
C ALA A 46 2.48 -0.17 -5.96
N GLY A 47 3.35 -0.10 -6.96
CA GLY A 47 3.97 1.13 -7.42
C GLY A 47 3.55 1.42 -8.84
N ILE A 48 3.10 2.64 -9.10
CA ILE A 48 2.75 3.15 -10.42
C ILE A 48 3.44 4.49 -10.56
N ASP A 49 4.40 4.57 -11.46
CA ASP A 49 5.24 5.76 -11.69
C ASP A 49 4.76 6.61 -12.87
N ASP A 50 3.72 6.20 -13.58
CA ASP A 50 3.13 6.96 -14.68
C ASP A 50 2.09 8.02 -14.23
N ASP A 51 1.69 8.84 -15.19
CA ASP A 51 0.70 9.90 -15.00
C ASP A 51 -0.73 9.36 -14.80
N SER A 52 -0.94 8.04 -14.84
CA SER A 52 -2.24 7.45 -14.57
C SER A 52 -2.56 7.46 -13.08
N LEU A 53 -1.56 7.55 -12.19
CA LEU A 53 -1.77 7.62 -10.75
C LEU A 53 -2.29 9.01 -10.34
N LEU A 54 -3.47 9.02 -9.72
CA LEU A 54 -4.11 10.20 -9.14
C LEU A 54 -3.81 10.35 -7.63
N ALA A 55 -3.80 9.23 -6.91
CA ALA A 55 -3.56 9.16 -5.47
C ALA A 55 -3.44 7.69 -5.02
N PRO A 56 -2.97 7.38 -3.82
CA PRO A 56 -2.19 8.26 -2.98
C PRO A 56 -0.76 8.42 -3.54
N GLU A 57 -0.14 9.56 -3.28
CA GLU A 57 1.16 9.94 -3.87
C GLU A 57 2.31 8.99 -3.48
N TRP A 58 2.24 8.39 -2.28
CA TRP A 58 3.23 7.43 -1.81
C TRP A 58 3.28 6.11 -2.63
N CYS A 59 2.34 5.90 -3.55
CA CYS A 59 2.41 4.82 -4.54
C CYS A 59 3.31 5.14 -5.75
N ARG A 60 3.82 6.37 -5.93
CA ARG A 60 4.70 6.69 -7.06
C ARG A 60 6.07 6.03 -6.97
N ASP A 61 6.68 6.05 -5.78
CA ASP A 61 8.00 5.48 -5.56
C ASP A 61 7.90 4.09 -4.93
N LYS A 62 7.90 3.06 -5.78
CA LYS A 62 7.92 1.66 -5.36
C LYS A 62 9.12 1.34 -4.46
N ASN A 63 10.29 1.90 -4.75
CA ASN A 63 11.50 1.62 -3.99
C ASN A 63 11.42 2.20 -2.58
N GLN A 64 10.86 3.40 -2.44
CA GLN A 64 10.58 3.99 -1.14
C GLN A 64 9.54 3.19 -0.36
N GLN A 65 8.44 2.79 -1.00
CA GLN A 65 7.41 1.94 -0.39
C GLN A 65 8.02 0.62 0.11
N MET A 66 8.86 -0.04 -0.69
CA MET A 66 9.59 -1.26 -0.32
C MET A 66 10.50 -1.05 0.90
N ARG A 67 11.22 0.08 0.97
CA ARG A 67 12.06 0.42 2.15
C ARG A 67 11.21 0.60 3.39
N ASN A 68 10.05 1.25 3.26
CA ASN A 68 9.14 1.50 4.39
C ASN A 68 8.48 0.21 4.89
N ILE A 69 8.06 -0.67 3.99
CA ILE A 69 7.51 -2.00 4.32
C ILE A 69 8.57 -2.84 5.05
N ASN A 70 9.79 -2.90 4.53
CA ASN A 70 10.90 -3.59 5.19
C ASN A 70 11.16 -3.08 6.60
N LYS A 71 11.16 -1.75 6.79
CA LYS A 71 11.31 -1.14 8.12
C LYS A 71 10.16 -1.51 9.05
N ALA A 72 8.93 -1.58 8.55
CA ALA A 72 7.76 -1.95 9.35
C ALA A 72 7.81 -3.42 9.78
N LEU A 73 8.04 -4.34 8.84
CA LEU A 73 8.12 -5.78 9.12
C LEU A 73 9.29 -6.14 10.04
N LYS A 74 10.43 -5.43 9.92
CA LYS A 74 11.58 -5.65 10.80
C LYS A 74 11.25 -5.41 12.28
N LYS A 75 10.29 -4.52 12.60
CA LYS A 75 9.88 -4.26 13.99
C LYS A 75 9.21 -5.46 14.66
N VAL A 76 8.60 -6.34 13.86
CA VAL A 76 7.94 -7.57 14.33
C VAL A 76 8.78 -8.83 14.05
N GLY A 77 10.08 -8.65 13.77
CA GLY A 77 11.01 -9.77 13.52
C GLY A 77 10.87 -10.42 12.14
N LEU A 78 10.12 -9.82 11.22
CA LEU A 78 9.91 -10.35 9.87
C LEU A 78 10.82 -9.64 8.85
N LYS A 79 11.20 -10.37 7.79
CA LYS A 79 12.02 -9.85 6.68
C LYS A 79 11.30 -10.11 5.36
N TYR A 80 11.28 -9.07 4.51
CA TYR A 80 10.74 -9.11 3.15
C TYR A 80 11.89 -9.23 2.13
#